data_AF-A0A7R9G097-F1
#
_entry.id   AF-A0A7R9G097-F1
#
_cell.length_a   1.000
_cell.length_b   1.000
_cell.length_c   1.000
_cell.angle_alpha   90.00
_cell.angle_beta   90.00
_cell.angle_gamma   90.00
#
_symmetry.space_group_name_H-M   'P 1'
#
loop_
_entity.id
_entity.type
_entity.pdbx_description
1 polymer ?
#
loop_
_entity_poly.entity_id
_entity_poly.type
_entity_poly.pdbx_seq_one_letter_code
_entity_poly.pdbx_strand_id
1 'polypeptide(L)'
;MASDGPNTWTLDVPRREVVLQRMVDAINRWDLRTERNINYRSFEPISYLAKIYHTPQCQHWAVWALANLTTVYPAKYCFLLESEGGLTLLQEIIQHDQPYGQIKELAMMVIKNCRQFREQVALHSSTPHSDITESEEIWQQLTDRGCQWLLLTPEHHLLDITESEEIWTIASYPSTPPSDITESEEIWSVALSYPSTPPSDITESEEI
;
A
#
# COMPACT_ATOMS: atom_id res chain seq x y z
N MET A 1 -11.83 -6.57 8.80
CA MET A 1 -11.94 -6.67 10.27
C MET A 1 -11.53 -5.40 11.01
N ALA A 2 -10.31 -4.87 10.80
CA ALA A 2 -9.87 -3.64 11.48
C ALA A 2 -10.57 -2.38 10.94
N SER A 3 -10.64 -2.26 9.61
CA SER A 3 -11.29 -1.19 8.86
C SER A 3 -12.80 -1.11 9.08
N ASP A 4 -13.45 -2.21 9.43
CA ASP A 4 -14.92 -2.33 9.46
C ASP A 4 -15.52 -1.85 10.80
N GLY A 5 -14.65 -1.41 11.72
CA GLY A 5 -15.01 -0.80 12.98
C GLY A 5 -14.79 -1.72 14.18
N PRO A 6 -15.12 -1.26 15.39
CA PRO A 6 -14.94 -2.04 16.61
C PRO A 6 -15.96 -3.19 16.72
N ASN A 7 -17.19 -3.00 16.24
CA ASN A 7 -18.28 -3.98 16.38
C ASN A 7 -18.06 -5.26 15.56
N THR A 8 -17.20 -5.21 14.54
CA THR A 8 -16.83 -6.34 13.70
C THR A 8 -15.61 -7.09 14.22
N TRP A 9 -15.02 -6.62 15.33
CA TRP A 9 -13.89 -7.27 15.96
C TRP A 9 -14.36 -8.36 16.92
N THR A 10 -14.25 -9.62 16.48
CA THR A 10 -14.75 -10.78 17.23
C THR A 10 -13.68 -11.54 18.01
N LEU A 11 -12.41 -11.09 17.94
CA LEU A 11 -11.30 -11.74 18.63
C LEU A 11 -11.09 -11.13 20.01
N ASP A 12 -11.04 -11.97 21.04
CA ASP A 12 -10.72 -11.54 22.40
C ASP A 12 -9.23 -11.19 22.56
N VAL A 13 -8.35 -11.97 21.91
CA VAL A 13 -6.90 -11.78 21.93
C VAL A 13 -6.33 -11.96 20.50
N PRO A 14 -5.58 -10.98 19.98
CA PRO A 14 -5.25 -9.68 20.58
C PRO A 14 -6.45 -8.71 20.57
N ARG A 15 -6.47 -7.78 21.54
CA ARG A 15 -7.43 -6.67 21.53
C ARG A 15 -7.21 -5.77 20.30
N ARG A 16 -8.30 -5.27 19.71
CA ARG A 16 -8.28 -4.41 18.52
C ARG A 16 -7.34 -3.21 18.69
N GLU A 17 -7.40 -2.55 19.84
CA GLU A 17 -6.63 -1.34 20.14
C GLU A 17 -5.12 -1.64 20.14
N VAL A 18 -4.73 -2.82 20.62
CA VAL A 18 -3.33 -3.26 20.62
C VAL A 18 -2.83 -3.48 19.18
N VAL A 19 -3.66 -4.07 18.32
CA VAL A 19 -3.33 -4.27 16.91
C VAL A 19 -3.21 -2.93 16.19
N LEU A 20 -4.15 -2.02 16.40
CA LEU A 20 -4.14 -0.68 15.78
C LEU A 20 -2.93 0.15 16.25
N GLN A 21 -2.55 0.07 17.52
CA GLN A 21 -1.36 0.73 18.02
C GLN A 21 -0.09 0.18 17.36
N ARG A 22 0.06 -1.16 17.34
CA ARG A 22 1.21 -1.82 16.68
C ARG A 22 1.31 -1.49 15.19
N MET A 23 0.16 -1.34 14.52
CA MET A 23 0.09 -0.92 13.12
C MET A 23 0.68 0.48 12.93
N VAL A 24 0.30 1.46 13.76
CA VAL A 24 0.87 2.82 13.71
C VAL A 24 2.36 2.81 14.03
N ASP A 25 2.77 2.07 15.05
CA ASP A 25 4.19 1.95 15.43
C ASP A 25 5.03 1.38 14.28
N ALA A 26 4.49 0.42 13.53
CA ALA A 26 5.16 -0.15 12.35
C ALA A 26 5.25 0.88 11.21
N ILE A 27 4.16 1.56 10.88
CA ILE A 27 4.11 2.58 9.82
C ILE A 27 5.14 3.68 10.07
N ASN A 28 5.25 4.15 11.32
CA ASN A 28 6.19 5.20 11.71
C ASN A 28 7.67 4.80 11.57
N ARG A 29 7.99 3.50 11.49
CA ARG A 29 9.36 3.00 11.32
C ARG A 29 9.74 2.73 9.87
N TRP A 30 8.76 2.60 8.97
CA TRP A 30 9.05 2.27 7.58
C TRP A 30 9.61 3.47 6.83
N ASP A 31 10.65 3.24 6.03
CA ASP A 31 11.19 4.26 5.13
C ASP A 31 10.33 4.39 3.87
N LEU A 32 9.90 5.62 3.60
CA LEU A 32 9.08 6.00 2.44
C LEU A 32 9.81 5.83 1.11
N ARG A 33 11.15 5.76 1.09
CA ARG A 33 11.93 5.56 -0.13
C ARG A 33 12.22 4.11 -0.44
N THR A 34 11.89 3.21 0.49
CA THR A 34 12.15 1.79 0.24
C THR A 34 11.22 1.30 -0.86
N GLU A 35 11.81 0.71 -1.91
CA GLU A 35 11.09 0.09 -3.02
C GLU A 35 10.29 -1.14 -2.55
N ARG A 36 9.21 -1.46 -3.26
CA ARG A 36 8.38 -2.63 -3.01
C ARG A 36 8.07 -3.29 -4.34
N ASN A 37 8.20 -4.61 -4.40
CA ASN A 37 7.77 -5.39 -5.55
C ASN A 37 6.24 -5.55 -5.54
N ILE A 38 5.53 -4.43 -5.77
CA ILE A 38 4.07 -4.35 -5.76
C ILE A 38 3.62 -3.59 -7.01
N ASN A 39 2.62 -4.13 -7.71
CA ASN A 39 2.09 -3.55 -8.94
C ASN A 39 0.59 -3.30 -8.84
N TYR A 40 0.20 -2.08 -8.43
CA TYR A 40 -1.20 -1.65 -8.46
C TYR A 40 -1.67 -1.30 -9.88
N ARG A 41 -2.85 -1.81 -10.25
CA ARG A 41 -3.61 -1.44 -11.46
C ARG A 41 -4.73 -0.44 -11.17
N SER A 42 -5.13 -0.31 -9.91
CA SER A 42 -6.08 0.69 -9.43
C SER A 42 -5.77 1.02 -7.97
N PHE A 43 -6.07 2.26 -7.58
CA PHE A 43 -6.06 2.70 -6.18
C PHE A 43 -7.44 2.67 -5.54
N GLU A 44 -8.48 2.14 -6.18
CA GLU A 44 -9.82 2.08 -5.60
C GLU A 44 -9.85 1.42 -4.21
N PRO A 45 -9.20 0.27 -3.96
CA PRO A 45 -9.15 -0.33 -2.61
C PRO A 45 -8.37 0.50 -1.58
N ILE A 46 -7.27 1.14 -2.00
CA ILE A 46 -6.47 2.00 -1.11
C ILE A 46 -7.23 3.29 -0.79
N SER A 47 -7.88 3.87 -1.79
CA SER A 47 -8.69 5.07 -1.68
C SER A 47 -9.94 4.83 -0.82
N TYR A 48 -10.52 3.63 -0.88
CA TYR A 48 -11.58 3.21 0.03
C TYR A 48 -11.10 3.25 1.49
N LEU A 49 -9.96 2.64 1.79
CA LEU A 49 -9.37 2.69 3.14
C LEU A 49 -9.03 4.12 3.58
N ALA A 50 -8.56 4.97 2.67
CA ALA A 50 -8.28 6.38 2.97
C ALA A 50 -9.54 7.19 3.33
N LYS A 51 -10.74 6.73 2.95
CA LYS A 51 -12.03 7.35 3.33
C LYS A 51 -12.56 6.88 4.70
N ILE A 52 -11.90 5.93 5.36
CA ILE A 52 -12.34 5.40 6.65
C ILE A 52 -11.85 6.28 7.80
N TYR A 53 -12.71 7.19 8.26
CA TYR A 53 -12.37 8.11 9.35
C TYR A 53 -12.52 7.51 10.75
N HIS A 54 -13.40 6.51 10.93
CA HIS A 54 -13.62 5.90 12.24
C HIS A 54 -12.49 4.94 12.69
N THR A 55 -11.56 4.62 11.79
CA THR A 55 -10.36 3.82 12.10
C THR A 55 -9.14 4.51 11.48
N PRO A 56 -8.65 5.62 12.08
CA PRO A 56 -7.65 6.48 11.46
C PRO A 56 -6.29 5.78 11.26
N GLN A 57 -6.02 4.65 11.94
CA GLN A 57 -4.82 3.85 11.70
C GLN A 57 -4.85 3.15 10.33
N CYS A 58 -6.03 2.70 9.86
CA CYS A 58 -6.19 2.18 8.50
C CYS A 58 -6.02 3.30 7.46
N GLN A 59 -6.57 4.49 7.73
CA GLN A 59 -6.37 5.66 6.90
C GLN A 59 -4.88 6.05 6.84
N HIS A 60 -4.16 6.05 7.96
CA HIS A 60 -2.72 6.32 8.01
C HIS A 60 -1.95 5.35 7.12
N TRP A 61 -2.22 4.05 7.20
CA TRP A 61 -1.60 3.08 6.32
C TRP A 61 -1.88 3.35 4.84
N ALA A 62 -3.14 3.65 4.49
CA ALA A 62 -3.52 3.92 3.11
C ALA A 62 -2.79 5.15 2.54
N VAL A 63 -2.75 6.25 3.29
CA VAL A 63 -2.08 7.48 2.87
C VAL A 63 -0.56 7.31 2.87
N TRP A 64 0.01 6.55 3.81
CA TRP A 64 1.44 6.18 3.79
C TRP A 64 1.79 5.38 2.54
N ALA A 65 0.95 4.42 2.15
CA ALA A 65 1.17 3.62 0.93
C ALA A 65 1.18 4.51 -0.31
N LEU A 66 0.22 5.44 -0.44
CA LEU A 66 0.21 6.43 -1.52
C LEU A 66 1.47 7.31 -1.51
N ALA A 67 1.94 7.73 -0.33
CA ALA A 67 3.15 8.53 -0.18
C ALA A 67 4.40 7.76 -0.63
N ASN A 68 4.54 6.50 -0.23
CA ASN A 68 5.62 5.64 -0.70
C ASN A 68 5.57 5.48 -2.22
N LEU A 69 4.44 5.04 -2.78
CA LEU A 69 4.30 4.75 -4.21
C LEU A 69 4.58 5.97 -5.10
N THR A 70 4.08 7.15 -4.73
CA THR A 70 4.36 8.40 -5.46
C THR A 70 5.78 8.93 -5.24
N THR A 71 6.48 8.48 -4.18
CA THR A 71 7.90 8.80 -3.95
C THR A 71 8.81 7.89 -4.77
N VAL A 72 8.55 6.57 -4.78
CA VAL A 72 9.44 5.59 -5.41
C VAL A 72 9.19 5.41 -6.91
N TYR A 73 7.93 5.50 -7.35
CA TYR A 73 7.55 5.33 -8.76
C TYR A 73 6.60 6.45 -9.22
N PRO A 74 7.05 7.73 -9.18
CA PRO A 74 6.20 8.89 -9.49
C PRO A 74 5.59 8.81 -10.88
N ALA A 75 6.34 8.34 -11.88
CA ALA A 75 5.86 8.32 -13.26
C ALA A 75 4.58 7.50 -13.46
N LYS A 76 4.49 6.37 -12.75
CA LYS A 76 3.34 5.48 -12.82
C LYS A 76 2.23 5.92 -11.88
N TYR A 77 2.57 6.14 -10.61
CA TYR A 77 1.57 6.27 -9.57
C TYR A 77 1.04 7.68 -9.38
N CYS A 78 1.78 8.73 -9.76
CA CYS A 78 1.21 10.07 -9.78
C CYS A 78 0.12 10.19 -10.86
N PHE A 79 0.38 9.64 -12.05
CA PHE A 79 -0.60 9.62 -13.13
C PHE A 79 -1.85 8.83 -12.75
N LEU A 80 -1.69 7.57 -12.28
CA LEU A 80 -2.81 6.72 -11.88
C LEU A 80 -3.66 7.39 -10.79
N LEU A 81 -3.01 7.94 -9.76
CA LEU A 81 -3.70 8.60 -8.66
C LEU A 81 -4.49 9.83 -9.11
N GLU A 82 -3.94 10.65 -10.01
CA GLU A 82 -4.64 11.80 -10.57
C GLU A 82 -5.83 11.38 -11.44
N SER A 83 -5.67 10.35 -12.28
CA SER A 83 -6.75 9.84 -13.14
C SER A 83 -7.94 9.26 -12.36
N GLU A 84 -7.70 8.72 -11.17
CA GLU A 84 -8.73 8.17 -10.29
C GLU A 84 -9.28 9.20 -9.28
N GLY A 85 -8.92 10.48 -9.43
CA GLY A 85 -9.42 11.56 -8.55
C GLY A 85 -8.81 11.57 -7.15
N GLY A 86 -7.70 10.87 -6.93
CA GLY A 86 -7.05 10.75 -5.63
C GLY A 86 -6.54 12.07 -5.05
N LEU A 87 -6.19 13.05 -5.90
CA LEU A 87 -5.76 14.38 -5.43
C LEU A 87 -6.88 15.13 -4.69
N THR A 88 -8.12 15.02 -5.17
CA THR A 88 -9.29 15.61 -4.52
C THR A 88 -9.54 14.95 -3.18
N LEU A 89 -9.50 13.62 -3.12
CA LEU A 89 -9.64 12.85 -1.88
C LEU A 89 -8.59 13.28 -0.83
N LEU A 90 -7.33 13.43 -1.23
CA LEU A 90 -6.27 13.85 -0.32
C LEU A 90 -6.47 15.28 0.18
N GLN A 91 -6.99 16.18 -0.66
CA GLN A 91 -7.33 17.54 -0.27
C GLN A 91 -8.46 17.59 0.76
N GLU A 92 -9.47 16.72 0.62
CA GLU A 92 -10.55 16.55 1.60
C GLU A 92 -10.00 16.05 2.94
N ILE A 93 -9.12 15.03 2.93
CA ILE A 93 -8.48 14.49 4.14
C ILE A 93 -7.69 15.59 4.89
N ILE A 94 -6.98 16.45 4.18
CA ILE A 94 -6.21 17.55 4.78
C ILE A 94 -7.14 18.56 5.49
N GLN A 95 -8.28 18.87 4.88
CA GLN A 95 -9.25 19.84 5.38
C GLN A 95 -10.12 19.28 6.53
N HIS A 96 -10.27 17.96 6.62
CA HIS A 96 -11.10 17.32 7.62
C HIS A 96 -10.50 17.38 9.03
N ASP A 97 -11.32 17.55 10.07
CA ASP A 97 -10.83 17.71 11.45
C ASP A 97 -10.37 16.40 12.12
N GLN A 98 -10.97 15.27 11.73
CA GLN A 98 -10.70 13.97 12.37
C GLN A 98 -9.31 13.36 12.13
N PRO A 99 -8.72 13.36 10.91
CA PRO A 99 -7.38 12.79 10.71
C PRO A 99 -6.31 13.54 11.52
N TYR A 100 -5.43 12.79 12.19
CA TYR A 100 -4.32 13.39 12.93
C TYR A 100 -3.19 13.87 12.02
N GLY A 101 -2.31 14.72 12.56
CA GLY A 101 -1.31 15.48 11.82
C GLY A 101 -0.48 14.67 10.81
N GLN A 102 0.05 13.51 11.22
CA GLN A 102 0.87 12.66 10.36
C GLN A 102 0.14 12.20 9.08
N ILE A 103 -1.16 11.90 9.14
CA ILE A 103 -1.95 11.53 7.96
C ILE A 103 -2.01 12.72 6.99
N LYS A 104 -2.24 13.92 7.52
CA LYS A 104 -2.29 15.15 6.72
C LYS A 104 -0.93 15.47 6.10
N GLU A 105 0.16 15.29 6.85
CA GLU A 105 1.54 15.47 6.36
C GLU A 105 1.86 14.54 5.18
N LEU A 106 1.48 13.26 5.29
CA LEU A 106 1.63 12.29 4.20
C LEU A 106 0.76 12.66 3.00
N ALA A 107 -0.49 13.09 3.21
CA ALA A 107 -1.36 13.52 2.13
C ALA A 107 -0.81 14.75 1.39
N MET A 108 -0.27 15.73 2.12
CA MET A 108 0.41 16.89 1.53
C MET A 108 1.66 16.47 0.74
N MET A 109 2.41 15.47 1.22
CA MET A 109 3.56 14.92 0.51
C MET A 109 3.15 14.28 -0.82
N VAL A 110 2.08 13.48 -0.83
CA VAL A 110 1.57 12.85 -2.07
C VAL A 110 1.18 13.91 -3.10
N ILE A 111 0.40 14.93 -2.69
CA ILE A 111 0.01 16.03 -3.58
C ILE A 111 1.25 16.76 -4.13
N LYS A 112 2.27 16.97 -3.29
CA LYS A 112 3.53 17.58 -3.72
C LYS A 112 4.26 16.72 -4.74
N ASN A 113 4.37 15.41 -4.51
CA ASN A 113 5.00 14.47 -5.44
C ASN A 113 4.32 14.49 -6.81
N CYS A 114 2.99 14.45 -6.84
CA CYS A 114 2.23 14.52 -8.10
C CYS A 114 2.45 15.85 -8.83
N ARG A 115 2.43 16.97 -8.10
CA ARG A 115 2.70 18.29 -8.69
C ARG A 115 4.10 18.36 -9.30
N GLN A 116 5.11 17.95 -8.55
CA GLN A 116 6.50 17.97 -9.01
C GLN A 116 6.70 17.08 -10.24
N PHE A 117 6.09 15.90 -10.26
CA PHE A 117 6.12 15.02 -11.42
C PHE A 117 5.49 15.68 -12.65
N ARG A 118 4.31 16.29 -12.51
CA ARG A 118 3.63 16.99 -13.61
C ARG A 118 4.45 18.16 -14.16
N GLU A 119 5.07 18.95 -13.28
CA GLU A 119 5.95 20.06 -13.66
C GLU A 119 7.19 19.57 -14.42
N GLN A 120 7.78 18.43 -14.00
CA GLN A 120 8.87 17.80 -14.72
C GLN A 120 8.41 17.39 -16.13
N VAL A 121 7.30 16.66 -16.26
CA VAL A 121 6.79 16.24 -17.58
C VAL A 121 6.56 17.44 -18.51
N ALA A 122 5.97 18.53 -18.00
CA ALA A 122 5.71 19.74 -18.78
C ALA A 122 6.99 20.45 -19.26
N LEU A 123 8.05 20.47 -18.44
CA LEU A 123 9.33 21.06 -18.84
C LEU A 123 9.99 20.27 -19.98
N HIS A 124 9.96 18.93 -19.93
CA HIS A 124 10.52 18.07 -20.98
C HIS A 124 9.68 18.08 -22.27
N SER A 125 8.39 18.42 -22.20
CA SER A 125 7.55 18.59 -23.41
C SER A 125 7.69 19.97 -24.07
N SER A 126 8.31 20.95 -23.40
CA SER A 126 8.40 22.35 -23.86
C SER A 126 9.73 22.69 -24.56
N THR A 127 10.69 21.78 -24.56
CA THR A 127 11.96 21.91 -25.29
C THR A 127 11.71 21.90 -26.81
N PRO A 128 12.11 22.95 -27.56
CA PRO A 128 11.88 23.02 -28.99
C PRO A 128 12.57 21.88 -29.73
N HIS A 129 11.74 21.11 -30.42
CA HIS A 129 11.95 20.11 -31.47
C HIS A 129 13.24 20.27 -32.32
N SER A 130 14.42 20.00 -31.77
CA SER A 130 15.64 19.76 -32.57
C SER A 130 16.02 18.28 -32.69
N ASP A 131 15.48 17.39 -31.86
CA ASP A 131 15.72 15.95 -31.97
C ASP A 131 14.47 15.17 -31.57
N ILE A 132 13.76 14.63 -32.58
CA ILE A 132 12.56 13.79 -32.42
C ILE A 132 12.86 12.50 -31.63
N THR A 133 14.13 12.14 -31.52
CA THR A 133 14.58 10.91 -30.84
C THR A 133 14.42 10.97 -29.33
N GLU A 134 14.57 12.12 -28.67
CA GLU A 134 14.55 12.19 -27.20
C GLU A 134 13.14 12.08 -26.59
N SER A 135 12.09 12.59 -27.26
CA SER A 135 10.72 12.52 -26.73
C SER A 135 10.12 11.13 -26.88
N GLU A 136 10.38 10.43 -27.98
CA GLU A 136 10.09 9.00 -28.13
C GLU A 136 10.93 8.16 -27.17
N GLU A 137 12.21 8.49 -26.95
CA GLU A 137 13.05 7.79 -25.96
C GLU A 137 12.54 7.96 -24.52
N ILE A 138 11.97 9.09 -24.13
CA ILE A 138 11.41 9.26 -22.78
C ILE A 138 10.18 8.37 -22.60
N TRP A 139 9.25 8.35 -23.56
CA TRP A 139 8.08 7.45 -23.51
C TRP A 139 8.49 5.98 -23.62
N GLN A 140 9.51 5.66 -24.43
CA GLN A 140 10.06 4.31 -24.56
C GLN A 140 10.82 3.89 -23.30
N GLN A 141 11.58 4.77 -22.64
CA GLN A 141 12.26 4.51 -21.37
C GLN A 141 11.27 4.35 -20.19
N LEU A 142 10.17 5.11 -20.20
CA LEU A 142 9.06 4.92 -19.26
C LEU A 142 8.37 3.56 -19.49
N THR A 143 8.27 3.12 -20.75
CA THR A 143 7.71 1.82 -21.15
C THR A 143 8.66 0.65 -20.81
N ASP A 144 9.96 0.78 -21.11
CA ASP A 144 11.00 -0.25 -20.94
C ASP A 144 11.41 -0.47 -19.47
N ARG A 145 11.19 0.50 -18.57
CA ARG A 145 11.39 0.34 -17.11
C ARG A 145 10.19 -0.31 -16.39
N GLY A 146 9.25 -0.92 -17.13
CA GLY A 146 8.17 -1.75 -16.58
C GLY A 146 6.76 -1.16 -16.68
N CYS A 147 6.55 -0.11 -17.48
CA CYS A 147 5.20 0.41 -17.80
C CYS A 147 4.69 -0.11 -19.15
N GLN A 148 4.76 -1.42 -19.38
CA GLN A 148 4.26 -2.07 -20.60
C GLN A 148 2.72 -2.12 -20.71
N TRP A 149 1.98 -1.31 -19.94
CA TRP A 149 0.51 -1.34 -19.88
C TRP A 149 -0.18 -0.18 -20.61
N LEU A 150 0.57 0.78 -21.17
CA LEU A 150 -0.01 1.92 -21.90
C LEU A 150 0.03 1.78 -23.44
N LEU A 151 0.49 0.66 -23.99
CA LEU A 151 0.34 0.34 -25.42
C LEU A 151 -0.95 -0.44 -25.72
N LEU A 152 -2.08 0.01 -25.18
CA LEU A 152 -3.37 -0.28 -25.77
C LEU A 152 -3.88 1.01 -26.41
N THR A 153 -3.52 1.18 -27.69
CA THR A 153 -4.12 2.17 -28.58
C THR A 153 -5.62 1.92 -28.75
N PRO A 154 -6.42 2.96 -29.05
CA PRO A 154 -7.87 2.90 -29.01
C PRO A 154 -8.40 2.28 -30.30
N GLU A 155 -8.54 0.96 -30.34
CA GLU A 155 -9.41 0.23 -31.28
C GLU A 155 -9.25 -1.25 -30.97
N HIS A 156 -10.14 -1.82 -30.15
CA HIS A 156 -10.69 -3.16 -30.30
C HIS A 156 -11.59 -3.48 -29.10
N HIS A 157 -12.86 -3.73 -29.44
CA HIS A 157 -13.96 -4.30 -28.65
C HIS A 157 -13.72 -4.70 -27.20
N LEU A 158 -14.60 -4.14 -26.34
CA LEU A 158 -15.10 -4.71 -25.09
C LEU A 158 -14.99 -6.25 -25.05
N LEU A 159 -14.16 -6.74 -24.14
CA LEU A 159 -14.42 -7.99 -23.47
C LEU A 159 -14.55 -7.67 -21.99
N ASP A 160 -15.80 -7.70 -21.53
CA ASP A 160 -16.17 -7.96 -20.14
C ASP A 160 -15.36 -9.17 -19.65
N ILE A 161 -14.65 -8.99 -18.52
CA ILE A 161 -14.19 -10.11 -17.73
C ILE A 161 -14.72 -9.89 -16.32
N THR A 162 -16.00 -10.22 -16.16
CA THR A 162 -16.57 -10.64 -14.88
C THR A 162 -16.04 -12.04 -14.56
N GLU A 163 -15.58 -12.24 -13.33
CA GLU A 163 -15.31 -13.54 -12.69
C GLU A 163 -14.34 -14.52 -13.39
N SER A 164 -13.11 -14.64 -12.85
CA SER A 164 -12.55 -15.98 -12.64
C SER A 164 -11.53 -15.99 -11.49
N GLU A 165 -11.86 -16.78 -10.48
CA GLU A 165 -10.86 -17.42 -9.64
C GLU A 165 -9.97 -18.30 -10.53
N GLU A 166 -8.73 -17.88 -10.84
CA GLU A 166 -7.70 -18.79 -11.37
C GLU A 166 -6.27 -18.19 -11.42
N ILE A 167 -5.80 -17.56 -10.33
CA ILE A 167 -4.37 -17.24 -10.18
C ILE A 167 -3.87 -17.72 -8.80
N TRP A 168 -3.90 -19.03 -8.58
CA TRP A 168 -3.23 -19.68 -7.43
C TRP A 168 -2.27 -20.82 -7.81
N THR A 169 -1.89 -20.98 -9.08
CA THR A 169 -1.11 -22.17 -9.49
C THR A 169 0.14 -21.86 -10.31
N ILE A 170 1.04 -20.99 -9.81
CA ILE A 170 2.46 -21.02 -10.20
C ILE A 170 3.34 -20.64 -9.00
N ALA A 171 3.65 -21.63 -8.15
CA ALA A 171 4.91 -21.72 -7.39
C ALA A 171 4.97 -23.06 -6.64
N SER A 172 5.06 -24.18 -7.39
CA SER A 172 5.60 -25.41 -6.83
C SER A 172 7.10 -25.20 -6.61
N TYR A 173 7.51 -24.98 -5.36
CA TYR A 173 8.91 -24.88 -4.96
C TYR A 173 9.66 -26.18 -5.25
N PRO A 174 10.87 -26.15 -5.84
CA PRO A 174 11.81 -27.27 -5.70
C PRO A 174 12.36 -27.28 -4.27
N SER A 175 12.27 -28.44 -3.64
CA SER A 175 12.82 -28.75 -2.32
C SER A 175 14.35 -28.63 -2.34
N THR A 176 14.90 -27.48 -1.93
CA THR A 176 16.20 -27.32 -1.24
C THR A 176 16.47 -25.82 -1.01
N PRO A 177 16.68 -25.35 0.24
CA PRO A 177 17.07 -23.97 0.48
C PRO A 177 18.57 -23.78 0.16
N PRO A 178 18.98 -22.71 -0.52
CA PRO A 178 20.38 -22.29 -0.52
C PRO A 178 20.75 -21.81 0.88
N SER A 179 21.86 -22.32 1.40
CA SER A 179 22.53 -21.82 2.59
C SER A 179 23.03 -20.40 2.33
N ASP A 180 22.24 -19.40 2.73
CA ASP A 180 22.64 -18.07 3.21
C ASP A 180 21.50 -17.07 3.01
N ILE A 181 20.54 -17.07 3.94
CA ILE A 181 19.63 -15.95 4.17
C ILE A 181 19.46 -15.81 5.68
N THR A 182 20.13 -14.81 6.25
CA THR A 182 19.97 -14.38 7.63
C THR A 182 18.86 -13.33 7.74
N GLU A 183 17.96 -13.53 8.70
CA GLU A 183 17.14 -12.50 9.38
C GLU A 183 15.97 -11.82 8.62
N SER A 184 15.17 -12.55 7.84
CA SER A 184 13.84 -12.02 7.42
C SER A 184 12.65 -12.96 7.62
N GLU A 185 12.84 -14.17 8.15
CA GLU A 185 11.74 -15.12 8.38
C GLU A 185 11.33 -15.32 9.86
N GLU A 186 12.05 -14.74 10.82
CA GLU A 186 11.71 -14.89 12.26
C GLU A 186 10.50 -14.06 12.72
N ILE A 187 10.05 -13.07 11.95
CA ILE A 187 8.98 -12.17 12.42
C ILE A 187 7.59 -12.83 12.30
N TRP A 188 7.41 -13.83 11.43
CA TRP A 188 6.13 -14.53 11.27
C TRP A 188 6.02 -15.84 12.08
N SER A 189 7.11 -16.42 12.57
CA SER A 189 7.10 -17.65 13.38
C SER A 189 6.89 -17.42 14.89
N VAL A 190 7.23 -16.23 15.39
CA VAL A 190 7.05 -15.89 16.82
C VAL A 190 5.58 -15.71 17.22
N ALA A 191 4.66 -15.48 16.26
CA ALA A 191 3.24 -15.31 16.54
C ALA A 191 2.45 -16.63 16.70
N LEU A 192 3.01 -17.79 16.34
CA LEU A 192 2.31 -19.09 16.34
C LEU A 192 2.86 -20.13 17.33
N SER A 193 3.81 -19.76 18.19
CA SER A 193 4.43 -20.68 19.13
C SER A 193 4.03 -20.38 20.58
N TYR A 194 2.82 -20.76 20.99
CA TYR A 194 2.51 -20.97 22.40
C TYR A 194 2.20 -22.45 22.65
N PRO A 195 2.86 -23.12 23.59
CA PRO A 195 2.50 -24.47 23.98
C PRO A 195 1.16 -24.45 24.74
N SER A 196 0.22 -25.24 24.25
CA SER A 196 -1.00 -25.63 24.95
C SER A 196 -0.64 -26.44 26.20
N THR A 197 -0.86 -25.91 27.39
CA THR A 197 -1.10 -26.71 28.60
C THR A 197 -1.76 -25.86 29.69
N PRO A 198 -2.95 -26.24 30.20
CA PRO A 198 -3.51 -25.64 31.41
C PRO A 198 -2.86 -26.28 32.65
N PRO A 199 -2.65 -25.55 33.76
CA PRO A 199 -2.34 -26.20 35.02
C PRO A 199 -3.62 -26.77 35.61
N SER A 200 -3.68 -28.09 35.70
CA SER A 200 -4.57 -28.86 36.57
C SER A 200 -4.04 -28.85 38.01
N ASP A 201 -4.96 -28.60 38.94
CA ASP A 201 -4.95 -28.90 40.38
C ASP A 201 -3.80 -28.44 41.27
N ILE A 202 -4.10 -27.47 42.14
CA ILE A 202 -3.69 -27.53 43.55
C ILE A 202 -4.94 -27.39 44.43
N THR A 203 -5.12 -28.46 45.19
CA THR A 203 -6.04 -28.80 46.27
C THR A 203 -6.53 -27.70 47.21
N GLU A 204 -7.82 -27.79 47.50
CA GLU A 204 -8.57 -27.42 48.71
C GLU A 204 -7.78 -27.65 50.03
N SER A 205 -7.81 -26.68 50.96
CA SER A 205 -7.71 -26.90 52.42
C SER A 205 -8.20 -25.66 53.20
N GLU A 206 -9.40 -25.83 53.78
CA GLU A 206 -9.93 -25.43 55.10
C GLU A 206 -9.49 -24.15 55.85
N GLU A 207 -10.53 -23.47 56.36
CA GLU A 207 -10.69 -22.76 57.65
C GLU A 207 -9.58 -21.82 58.19
N ILE A 208 -9.94 -20.55 58.43
CA ILE A 208 -10.30 -19.95 59.74
C ILE A 208 -11.04 -18.63 59.48
#